data_AF-A0A846QVT2-F1
#
_entry.id   AF-A0A846QVT2-F1
#
_cell.length_a   1.000
_cell.length_b   1.000
_cell.length_c   1.000
_cell.angle_alpha   90.00
_cell.angle_beta   90.00
_cell.angle_gamma   90.00
#
_symmetry.space_group_name_H-M   'P 1'
#
loop_
_entity.id
_entity.type
_entity.pdbx_description
1 polymer ?
#
loop_
_entity_poly.entity_id
_entity_poly.type
_entity_poly.pdbx_seq_one_letter_code
_entity_poly.pdbx_strand_id
1 'polypeptide(L)'
;MARRLYTILIVISLGLGYYLYSIRETHSKIFLIVLSGIIFTFLSMGIHGLIAHSLNPKTKEGSILLYPLLMGALWAFLFFLFVFFILPIFCPDFLIQM
;
A
#
# COMPACT_ATOMS: atom_id res chain seq x y z
N MET A 1 -18.91 -10.52 2.94
CA MET A 1 -18.98 -9.08 3.32
C MET A 1 -17.57 -8.47 3.43
N ALA A 2 -16.68 -9.03 4.26
CA ALA A 2 -15.33 -8.49 4.48
C ALA A 2 -14.49 -8.30 3.20
N ARG A 3 -14.44 -9.28 2.28
CA ARG A 3 -13.70 -9.13 1.01
C ARG A 3 -14.13 -7.90 0.20
N ARG A 4 -15.43 -7.57 0.19
CA ARG A 4 -15.95 -6.38 -0.52
C ARG A 4 -15.42 -5.09 0.10
N LEU A 5 -15.33 -5.01 1.43
CA LEU A 5 -14.78 -3.84 2.12
C LEU A 5 -13.32 -3.60 1.71
N TYR A 6 -12.50 -4.65 1.70
CA TYR A 6 -11.10 -4.54 1.29
C TYR A 6 -10.95 -4.17 -0.19
N THR A 7 -11.80 -4.70 -1.07
CA THR A 7 -11.84 -4.27 -2.48
C THR A 7 -12.21 -2.78 -2.60
N ILE A 8 -13.22 -2.31 -1.86
CA ILE A 8 -13.61 -0.89 -1.84
C ILE A 8 -12.45 -0.03 -1.35
N LEU A 9 -11.76 -0.44 -0.28
CA LEU A 9 -10.60 0.28 0.25
C LEU A 9 -9.47 0.39 -0.79
N ILE A 10 -9.20 -0.68 -1.54
CA ILE A 10 -8.24 -0.65 -2.65
C ILE A 10 -8.68 0.36 -3.72
N VAL A 11 -9.93 0.29 -4.17
CA VAL A 11 -10.46 1.20 -5.21
C VAL A 11 -10.38 2.67 -4.77
N ILE A 12 -10.76 2.96 -3.53
CA ILE A 12 -10.65 4.31 -2.96
C ILE A 12 -9.18 4.75 -2.91
N SER A 13 -8.27 3.89 -2.47
CA SER A 13 -6.84 4.22 -2.39
C SER A 13 -6.25 4.53 -3.77
N LEU A 14 -6.64 3.78 -4.81
CA LEU A 14 -6.24 4.06 -6.19
C LEU A 14 -6.81 5.39 -6.69
N GLY A 15 -8.08 5.68 -6.40
CA GLY A 15 -8.73 6.95 -6.73
C GLY A 15 -8.06 8.15 -6.06
N LEU A 16 -7.72 8.03 -4.77
CA LEU A 16 -6.98 9.04 -4.02
C LEU A 16 -5.56 9.23 -4.57
N GLY A 17 -4.88 8.13 -4.96
CA GLY A 17 -3.57 8.21 -5.60
C GLY A 17 -3.61 8.95 -6.93
N TYR A 18 -4.60 8.66 -7.77
CA TYR A 18 -4.81 9.38 -9.03
C TYR A 18 -5.12 10.87 -8.79
N TYR A 19 -5.97 11.17 -7.82
CA TYR A 19 -6.28 12.56 -7.46
C TYR A 19 -5.02 13.29 -6.96
N LEU A 20 -4.25 12.69 -6.04
CA LEU A 20 -2.98 13.25 -5.56
C LEU A 20 -2.03 13.53 -6.73
N TYR A 21 -1.97 12.63 -7.71
CA TYR A 21 -1.13 12.80 -8.90
C TYR A 21 -1.54 14.05 -9.69
N SER A 22 -2.84 14.31 -9.85
CA SER A 22 -3.35 15.47 -10.61
C SER A 22 -3.03 16.82 -9.97
N ILE A 23 -2.88 16.87 -8.64
CA ILE A 23 -2.62 18.10 -7.87
C ILE A 23 -1.17 18.21 -7.38
N ARG A 24 -0.29 17.27 -7.76
CA ARG A 24 1.03 17.15 -7.13
C ARG A 24 1.89 18.40 -7.27
N GLU A 25 1.81 19.07 -8.42
CA GLU A 25 2.65 20.23 -8.76
C GLU A 25 2.30 21.48 -7.92
N THR A 26 1.15 21.50 -7.25
CA THR A 26 0.70 22.63 -6.43
C THR A 26 1.00 22.47 -4.94
N HIS A 27 1.66 21.38 -4.53
CA HIS A 27 1.89 21.06 -3.13
C HIS A 27 3.36 20.83 -2.78
N SER A 28 3.69 20.98 -1.50
CA SER A 28 5.05 20.78 -1.01
C SER A 28 5.47 19.31 -1.07
N LYS A 29 6.77 19.06 -1.19
CA LYS A 29 7.34 17.70 -1.16
C LYS A 29 6.92 16.91 0.08
N ILE A 30 6.93 17.57 1.25
CA ILE A 30 6.53 16.96 2.52
C ILE A 30 5.06 16.53 2.46
N PHE A 31 4.16 17.37 1.93
CA PHE A 31 2.75 17.03 1.79
C PHE A 31 2.58 15.78 0.89
N LEU A 32 3.27 15.74 -0.25
CA LEU A 32 3.20 14.62 -1.18
C LEU A 32 3.70 13.31 -0.54
N ILE A 33 4.81 13.36 0.20
CA ILE A 33 5.38 12.19 0.89
C ILE A 33 4.41 11.68 1.96
N VAL A 34 3.89 12.57 2.81
CA VAL A 34 2.98 12.17 3.90
C VAL A 34 1.68 11.61 3.34
N LEU A 35 1.06 12.31 2.38
CA LEU A 35 -0.24 11.91 1.85
C LEU A 35 -0.15 10.64 0.98
N SER A 36 0.90 10.51 0.17
CA SER A 36 1.15 9.26 -0.57
C SER A 36 1.43 8.09 0.38
N GLY A 37 2.11 8.33 1.50
CA GLY A 37 2.28 7.36 2.57
C GLY A 37 0.95 6.91 3.18
N ILE A 38 0.03 7.84 3.46
CA ILE A 38 -1.32 7.52 3.95
C ILE A 38 -2.13 6.72 2.92
N ILE A 39 -2.07 7.12 1.65
CA ILE A 39 -2.73 6.38 0.56
C ILE A 39 -2.15 4.97 0.44
N PHE A 40 -0.83 4.82 0.57
CA PHE A 40 -0.17 3.53 0.58
C PHE A 40 -0.61 2.66 1.77
N THR A 41 -0.76 3.21 2.98
CA THR A 41 -1.22 2.40 4.12
C THR A 41 -2.64 1.89 3.91
N PHE A 42 -3.55 2.68 3.32
CA PHE A 42 -4.87 2.19 2.93
C PHE A 42 -4.81 1.11 1.86
N LEU A 43 -4.00 1.30 0.82
CA LEU A 43 -3.81 0.31 -0.25
C LEU A 43 -3.26 -1.00 0.32
N SER A 44 -2.21 -0.90 1.13
CA SER A 44 -1.56 -2.03 1.80
C SER A 44 -2.53 -2.76 2.72
N MET A 45 -3.30 -2.04 3.55
CA MET A 45 -4.34 -2.61 4.40
C MET A 45 -5.41 -3.35 3.58
N GLY A 46 -5.85 -2.76 2.47
CA GLY A 46 -6.79 -3.37 1.54
C GLY A 46 -6.27 -4.69 0.97
N ILE A 47 -5.04 -4.69 0.45
CA ILE A 47 -4.41 -5.89 -0.13
C ILE A 47 -4.22 -6.97 0.94
N HIS A 48 -3.69 -6.62 2.12
CA HIS A 48 -3.50 -7.55 3.24
C HIS A 48 -4.81 -8.16 3.70
N GLY A 49 -5.85 -7.36 3.91
CA GLY A 49 -7.15 -7.86 4.33
C GLY A 49 -7.79 -8.78 3.29
N LEU A 50 -7.64 -8.47 2.00
CA LEU A 50 -8.16 -9.30 0.91
C LEU A 50 -7.41 -10.64 0.83
N ILE A 51 -6.08 -10.64 0.93
CA ILE A 51 -5.26 -11.85 0.95
C ILE A 51 -5.53 -12.66 2.20
N ALA A 52 -5.57 -12.03 3.38
CA ALA A 52 -5.91 -12.68 4.64
C ALA A 52 -7.26 -13.39 4.55
N HIS A 53 -8.31 -12.77 4.00
CA HIS A 53 -9.60 -13.44 3.82
C HIS A 53 -9.63 -14.50 2.70
N SER A 54 -8.63 -14.52 1.82
CA SER A 54 -8.53 -15.47 0.72
C SER A 54 -7.64 -16.67 1.04
N LEU A 55 -6.75 -16.56 2.02
CA LEU A 55 -5.93 -17.68 2.50
C LEU A 55 -6.77 -18.76 3.20
N ASN A 56 -6.40 -20.02 2.95
CA ASN A 56 -7.02 -21.19 3.56
C ASN A 56 -6.87 -21.18 5.10
N PRO A 57 -7.83 -21.76 5.83
CA PRO A 57 -7.77 -21.83 7.31
C PRO A 57 -6.52 -22.56 7.81
N LYS A 58 -6.09 -23.62 7.10
CA LYS A 58 -4.88 -24.40 7.44
C LYS A 58 -3.61 -23.55 7.46
N THR A 59 -3.50 -22.55 6.60
CA THR A 59 -2.37 -21.61 6.56
C THR A 59 -2.45 -20.55 7.66
N LYS A 60 -3.60 -20.37 8.33
CA LYS A 60 -3.79 -19.40 9.41
C LYS A 60 -3.65 -20.04 10.79
N GLU A 61 -4.28 -21.19 10.98
CA GLU A 61 -4.39 -21.88 12.27
C GLU A 61 -3.27 -22.91 12.47
N GLY A 62 -2.75 -23.51 11.40
CA GLY A 62 -1.76 -24.59 11.47
C GLY A 62 -0.31 -24.14 11.55
N SER A 63 -0.02 -22.84 11.41
CA SER A 63 1.35 -22.35 11.25
C SER A 63 1.58 -20.99 11.93
N ILE A 64 2.00 -21.04 13.19
CA ILE A 64 2.31 -19.88 14.04
C ILE A 64 3.33 -18.94 13.37
N LEU A 65 4.29 -19.49 12.61
CA LEU A 65 5.35 -18.71 11.97
C LEU A 65 5.03 -18.31 10.52
N LEU A 66 4.41 -19.20 9.74
CA LEU A 66 4.26 -19.00 8.30
C LEU A 66 3.31 -17.84 7.96
N TYR A 67 2.21 -17.70 8.70
CA TYR A 67 1.23 -16.64 8.43
C TYR A 67 1.79 -15.23 8.68
N PRO A 68 2.40 -14.93 9.85
CA PRO A 68 3.07 -13.64 10.07
C PRO A 68 4.21 -13.40 9.09
N LEU A 69 4.99 -14.43 8.75
CA LEU A 69 6.09 -14.31 7.79
C LEU A 69 5.60 -13.96 6.38
N LEU A 70 4.54 -14.61 5.90
CA LEU A 70 3.91 -14.30 4.60
C LEU A 70 3.35 -12.88 4.57
N MET A 71 2.66 -12.46 5.62
CA MET A 71 2.11 -11.10 5.70
C MET A 71 3.21 -10.04 5.80
N GLY A 72 4.26 -10.30 6.57
CA GLY A 72 5.43 -9.42 6.66
C GLY A 72 6.16 -9.29 5.32
N ALA A 73 6.38 -10.42 4.63
CA ALA A 73 7.00 -10.43 3.31
C ALA A 73 6.16 -9.68 2.27
N LEU A 74 4.84 -9.86 2.29
CA LEU A 74 3.92 -9.10 1.44
C LEU A 74 4.01 -7.60 1.72
N TRP A 75 4.02 -7.20 2.99
CA TRP A 75 4.15 -5.80 3.36
C TRP A 75 5.47 -5.20 2.88
N ALA A 76 6.59 -5.89 3.10
CA ALA A 76 7.91 -5.44 2.65
C ALA A 76 7.95 -5.28 1.12
N PHE A 77 7.40 -6.25 0.38
CA PHE A 77 7.30 -6.18 -1.08
C PHE A 77 6.49 -4.95 -1.54
N LEU A 78 5.30 -4.75 -0.97
CA LEU A 78 4.46 -3.59 -1.28
C LEU A 78 5.14 -2.27 -0.89
N PHE A 79 5.83 -2.24 0.24
CA PHE A 79 6.57 -1.06 0.71
C PHE A 79 7.72 -0.70 -0.22
N PHE A 80 8.48 -1.68 -0.71
CA PHE A 80 9.52 -1.42 -1.71
C PHE A 80 8.94 -0.93 -3.04
N LEU A 81 7.83 -1.50 -3.50
CA LEU A 81 7.11 -0.96 -4.66
C LEU A 81 6.71 0.50 -4.43
N PHE A 82 6.21 0.81 -3.23
CA PHE A 82 5.85 2.18 -2.89
C PHE A 82 7.05 3.13 -2.91
N VAL A 83 8.12 2.81 -2.18
CA VAL A 83 9.29 3.70 -2.04
C VAL A 83 10.04 3.89 -3.35
N PHE A 84 10.23 2.83 -4.14
CA PHE A 84 11.09 2.88 -5.33
C PHE A 84 10.36 3.20 -6.63
N PHE A 85 9.05 2.93 -6.71
CA PHE A 85 8.29 3.16 -7.95
C PHE A 85 7.20 4.20 -7.78
N ILE A 86 6.39 4.09 -6.73
CA ILE A 86 5.21 4.96 -6.58
C ILE A 86 5.61 6.36 -6.09
N LEU A 87 6.42 6.44 -5.05
CA LEU A 87 6.80 7.71 -4.43
C LEU A 87 7.59 8.63 -5.39
N PRO A 88 8.53 8.15 -6.23
CA PRO A 88 9.21 8.98 -7.23
C PRO A 88 8.27 9.54 -8.31
N ILE A 89 7.15 8.87 -8.61
CA ILE A 89 6.14 9.40 -9.54
C ILE A 89 5.44 10.64 -8.94
N PHE A 90 5.27 10.68 -7.62
CA PHE A 90 4.68 11.83 -6.93
C PHE A 90 5.72 12.90 -6.59
N CYS A 91 6.94 12.49 -6.23
CA CYS A 91 8.01 13.36 -5.76
C CYS A 91 9.36 12.86 -6.31
N PRO A 92 9.75 13.26 -7.54
CA PRO A 92 10.93 12.72 -8.22
C PRO A 92 12.25 13.05 -7.50
N ASP A 93 12.31 14.17 -6.79
CA ASP A 93 13.49 14.61 -6.03
C ASP A 93 13.57 14.00 -4.62
N PHE A 94 12.73 13.00 -4.28
CA PHE A 94 12.76 12.37 -2.95
C PHE A 94 13.97 11.46 -2.77
N LEU A 95 14.39 10.77 -3.83
CA LEU A 95 15.61 9.97 -3.81
C LEU A 95 16.80 10.91 -4.02
N ILE A 96 17.82 10.78 -3.17
CA ILE A 96 19.07 11.54 -3.29
C ILE A 96 19.57 11.41 -4.73
N GLN A 97 19.79 12.54 -5.39
CA GLN A 97 20.46 12.57 -6.70
C GLN A 97 21.86 11.97 -6.49
N MET A 98 22.06 10.73 -6.97
CA MET A 98 23.38 10.13 -7.09
C MET A 98 24.13 10.73 -8.28
#